data_AF-E7QQY2-F1
#
_entry.id   AF-E7QQY2-F1
#
_cell.length_a   1.000
_cell.length_b   1.000
_cell.length_c   1.000
_cell.angle_alpha   90.00
_cell.angle_beta   90.00
_cell.angle_gamma   90.00
#
_symmetry.space_group_name_H-M   'P 1'
#
loop_
_entity.id
_entity.type
_entity.pdbx_description
1 polymer ?
#
loop_
_entity_poly.entity_id
_entity_poly.type
_entity_poly.pdbx_seq_one_letter_code
_entity_poly.pdbx_strand_id
1 'polypeptide(L)' 'MVYTWQYYDLVLGGILASMVFGVSIGYLTAVSLSLSVIGAGFVAVAIIGHGLFVNGPVDEPSDLTNEVETLN' A
#
# COMPACT_ATOMS: atom_id res chain seq x y z
N MET A 1 -12.27 -9.08 -22.05
CA MET A 1 -11.31 -8.23 -21.32
C MET A 1 -10.55 -9.13 -20.35
N VAL A 2 -9.32 -9.51 -20.67
CA VAL A 2 -8.48 -10.25 -19.72
C VAL A 2 -8.03 -9.24 -18.69
N TYR A 3 -8.52 -9.32 -17.46
CA TYR A 3 -8.06 -8.46 -16.38
C TYR A 3 -6.63 -8.86 -16.03
N THR A 4 -5.67 -8.02 -16.42
CA THR A 4 -4.28 -8.14 -15.99
C THR A 4 -4.13 -7.41 -14.67
N TRP A 5 -3.60 -8.06 -13.64
CA TRP A 5 -3.32 -7.42 -12.36
C TRP A 5 -2.34 -6.26 -12.57
N GLN A 6 -2.77 -5.04 -12.26
CA GLN A 6 -1.89 -3.88 -12.26
C GLN A 6 -1.07 -3.84 -10.97
N TYR A 7 0.09 -3.19 -10.99
CA TYR A 7 0.95 -3.07 -9.80
C TYR A 7 0.19 -2.51 -8.60
N TYR A 8 -0.65 -1.49 -8.80
CA TYR A 8 -1.46 -0.91 -7.73
C TYR A 8 -2.59 -1.84 -7.22
N ASP A 9 -3.04 -2.79 -8.03
CA ASP A 9 -3.95 -3.84 -7.54
C ASP A 9 -3.23 -4.76 -6.55
N LEU A 10 -1.93 -5.03 -6.78
CA LEU A 10 -1.10 -5.79 -5.86
C LEU A 10 -0.79 -5.01 -4.59
N VAL A 11 -0.52 -3.70 -4.69
CA VAL A 11 -0.36 -2.82 -3.52
C VAL A 11 -1.63 -2.81 -2.68
N LEU A 12 -2.79 -2.64 -3.32
CA LEU A 12 -4.11 -2.68 -2.65
C LEU A 12 -4.37 -4.05 -1.99
N GLY A 13 -4.08 -5.13 -2.71
CA GLY A 13 -4.16 -6.50 -2.19
C GLY A 13 -3.26 -6.71 -0.97
N GLY A 14 -2.04 -6.16 -0.99
CA GLY A 14 -1.09 -6.23 0.12
C GLY A 14 -1.59 -5.51 1.37
N ILE A 15 -2.21 -4.33 1.21
CA ILE A 15 -2.83 -3.58 2.31
C ILE A 15 -3.96 -4.40 2.94
N LEU A 16 -4.87 -4.93 2.11
CA LEU A 16 -5.98 -5.76 2.59
C LEU A 16 -5.47 -7.02 3.30
N ALA A 17 -4.50 -7.71 2.70
CA ALA A 17 -3.88 -8.90 3.27
C ALA A 17 -3.23 -8.61 4.62
N SER A 18 -2.52 -7.47 4.75
CA SER A 18 -1.95 -7.04 6.03
C SER A 18 -3.03 -6.88 7.10
N MET A 19 -4.14 -6.23 6.78
CA MET A 19 -5.24 -6.00 7.74
C MET A 19 -5.91 -7.31 8.16
N VAL A 20 -6.21 -8.18 7.20
CA VAL A 20 -6.78 -9.50 7.47
C VAL A 20 -5.83 -10.32 8.36
N PHE A 21 -4.53 -10.26 8.09
CA PHE A 21 -3.52 -10.95 8.89
C PHE A 21 -3.45 -10.40 10.32
N GLY A 22 -3.47 -9.08 10.50
CA GLY A 22 -3.51 -8.43 11.82
C GLY A 22 -4.73 -8.84 12.64
N VAL A 23 -5.92 -8.86 12.05
CA VAL A 23 -7.14 -9.36 12.71
C VAL A 23 -7.02 -10.84 13.04
N SER A 24 -6.51 -11.64 12.10
CA SER A 24 -6.34 -13.09 12.29
C SER A 24 -5.38 -13.40 13.44
N ILE A 25 -4.24 -12.70 13.56
CA ILE A 25 -3.33 -12.85 14.70
C ILE A 25 -4.04 -12.50 16.01
N GLY A 26 -4.74 -11.37 16.05
CA GLY A 26 -5.41 -10.91 17.27
C GLY A 26 -6.55 -11.80 17.74
N TYR A 27 -7.11 -12.62 16.85
CA TYR A 27 -8.21 -13.54 17.15
C TYR A 27 -7.74 -14.98 17.40
N LEU A 28 -6.67 -15.42 16.73
CA LEU A 28 -6.20 -16.81 16.74
C LEU A 28 -5.00 -17.04 17.67
N THR A 29 -4.43 -16.00 18.27
CA THR A 29 -3.28 -16.09 19.16
C THR A 29 -3.52 -15.36 20.48
N ALA A 30 -2.54 -15.42 21.40
CA ALA A 30 -2.59 -14.67 22.65
C ALA A 30 -2.20 -13.18 22.51
N VAL A 31 -1.83 -12.72 21.30
CA VAL A 31 -1.50 -11.31 21.05
C VAL A 31 -2.78 -10.48 21.11
N SER A 32 -2.73 -9.32 21.77
CA SER A 32 -3.91 -8.46 21.87
C SER A 32 -4.36 -7.97 20.49
N LEU A 33 -5.67 -7.99 20.24
CA LEU A 33 -6.25 -7.56 18.96
C LEU A 33 -5.83 -6.13 18.61
N SER A 34 -5.88 -5.20 19.58
CA SER A 34 -5.46 -3.81 19.36
C SER A 34 -4.00 -3.69 18.93
N LEU A 35 -3.09 -4.39 19.61
CA LEU A 35 -1.66 -4.34 19.25
C LEU A 35 -1.43 -4.96 17.87
N SER A 36 -2.09 -6.07 17.58
CA SER A 36 -1.98 -6.78 16.31
C SER A 36 -2.46 -5.92 15.13
N VAL A 37 -3.63 -5.29 15.27
CA VAL A 37 -4.18 -4.38 14.24
C VAL A 37 -3.30 -3.15 14.05
N ILE A 38 -2.78 -2.56 15.13
CA ILE A 38 -1.84 -1.43 15.04
C ILE A 38 -0.57 -1.84 14.29
N GLY A 39 0.01 -3.00 14.64
CA GLY A 39 1.21 -3.54 13.98
C GLY A 39 1.00 -3.79 12.49
N ALA A 40 -0.10 -4.46 12.12
CA ALA A 40 -0.49 -4.64 10.73
C ALA A 40 -0.73 -3.29 10.02
N GLY A 41 -1.25 -2.29 10.74
CA GLY A 41 -1.44 -0.93 10.25
C GLY A 41 -0.12 -0.30 9.80
N PHE A 42 0.94 -0.44 10.59
CA PHE A 42 2.28 0.01 10.20
C PHE A 42 2.81 -0.72 8.96
N VAL A 43 2.55 -2.02 8.84
CA VAL A 43 2.90 -2.79 7.63
C VAL A 43 2.15 -2.25 6.41
N ALA A 44 0.85 -1.96 6.54
CA ALA A 44 0.06 -1.36 5.46
C ALA A 44 0.60 0.03 5.07
N VAL A 45 0.96 0.87 6.05
CA VAL A 45 1.59 2.17 5.80
C VAL A 45 2.91 2.01 5.04
N ALA A 46 3.74 1.03 5.40
CA ALA A 46 4.98 0.76 4.68
C ALA A 46 4.73 0.32 3.23
N ILE A 47 3.73 -0.53 2.99
CA ILE A 47 3.31 -0.94 1.64
C ILE A 47 2.85 0.27 0.82
N ILE A 48 2.00 1.12 1.41
CA ILE A 48 1.54 2.37 0.77
C ILE A 48 2.73 3.26 0.44
N GLY A 49 3.61 3.51 1.42
CA GLY A 49 4.78 4.36 1.24
C GLY A 49 5.68 3.86 0.11
N HIS A 50 5.99 2.56 0.09
CA HIS A 50 6.79 1.98 -0.99
C HIS A 50 6.06 2.08 -2.35
N GLY A 51 4.77 1.77 -2.38
CA GLY A 51 3.95 1.81 -3.58
C GLY A 51 3.81 3.22 -4.18
N LEU A 52 3.84 4.27 -3.35
CA LEU A 52 3.67 5.65 -3.81
C LEU A 52 5.00 6.37 -4.07
N PHE A 53 6.05 6.07 -3.30
CA PHE A 53 7.28 6.88 -3.31
C PHE A 53 8.51 6.15 -3.86
N VAL A 54 8.52 4.81 -3.89
CA VAL A 54 9.64 4.04 -4.47
C VAL A 54 9.29 3.54 -5.86
N ASN A 55 8.12 2.91 -6.00
CA ASN A 55 7.56 2.50 -7.29
C ASN A 55 6.31 3.34 -7.60
N GLY A 56 6.46 4.66 -7.41
CA GLY A 56 5.38 5.62 -7.65
C GLY A 56 4.86 5.56 -9.09
N PRO A 57 3.70 6.16 -9.38
CA PRO A 57 3.01 6.04 -10.66
C PRO A 57 3.63 6.91 -11.76
N VAL A 58 4.88 7.35 -11.58
CA VAL A 58 5.61 8.25 -12.47
C VAL A 58 6.86 7.53 -12.98
N ASP A 59 7.21 7.73 -14.24
CA ASP A 59 8.35 7.06 -14.86
C ASP A 59 9.66 7.70 -14.39
N GLU A 60 9.69 9.03 -14.21
CA GLU A 60 10.82 9.76 -13.63
C GLU A 60 10.38 10.86 -12.65
N PRO A 61 11.18 11.21 -11.62
CA PRO A 61 10.88 12.32 -10.71
C PRO A 61 10.69 13.68 -11.42
N SER A 62 11.25 13.84 -12.62
CA SER A 62 11.12 15.02 -13.49
C SER A 62 9.71 15.22 -14.03
N ASP A 63 8.91 14.16 -14.18
CA ASP A 63 7.52 14.22 -14.65
C ASP A 63 6.64 15.08 -13.73
N LEU A 64 6.94 15.11 -12.43
CA LEU A 64 6.25 15.93 -11.43
C LEU A 64 6.50 17.44 -11.59
N THR A 65 7.57 17.85 -12.28
CA THR A 65 7.93 19.27 -12.48
C THR A 65 7.36 19.82 -13.79
N ASN A 66 7.28 18.98 -14.83
CA ASN A 66 6.86 19.39 -16.17
C ASN A 66 5.34 19.61 -16.33
N GLU A 67 4.50 18.98 -15.50
CA GLU A 67 3.03 19.20 -15.56
C GLU A 67 2.63 20.66 -15.29
N VAL A 68 3.39 21.38 -14.45
CA VAL A 68 3.09 22.77 -14.07
C VAL A 68 3.33 23.75 -15.23
N GLU A 69 4.24 23.43 -16.15
CA GLU A 69 4.60 24.30 -17.28
C GLU A 69 3.57 24.24 -18.41
N THR A 70 2.83 23.13 -18.54
CA THR A 70 1.78 22.97 -19.57
C THR A 70 0.45 23.66 -19.25
N LEU A 71 0.30 24.20 -18.03
CA LEU A 71 -0.90 24.91 -17.55
C LEU A 71 -0.77 26.45 -17.63
N ASN A 72 0.38 26.98 -18.09
CA ASN A 72 0.63 28.41 -18.33
C ASN A 72 0.81 28.72 -19.82
#